data_AF-A0A1H5YC71-F1
#
_entry.id   AF-A0A1H5YC71-F1
#
_cell.length_a   1.000
_cell.length_b   1.000
_cell.length_c   1.000
_cell.angle_alpha   90.00
_cell.angle_beta   90.00
_cell.angle_gamma   90.00
#
_symmetry.space_group_name_H-M   'P 1'
#
loop_
_entity.id
_entity.type
_entity.pdbx_description
1 polymer ?
#
loop_
_entity_poly.entity_id
_entity_poly.type
_entity_poly.pdbx_seq_one_letter_code
_entity_poly.pdbx_strand_id
1 'polypeptide(L)'
;MKKALSAAIIAASLLAATQAHALRIDKPGGGSVLIDAGDSITKVRNTLGRPTAWDTAKVCKSPTRSSCRGDKAWGTRYQYQANGRTYIIDEYDGIVTQVEVLR
;
A
#
# COMPACT_ATOMS: atom_id res chain seq x y z
N MET A 1 -21.58 45.69 -19.61
CA MET A 1 -21.86 44.36 -18.99
C MET A 1 -20.55 43.58 -18.95
N LYS A 2 -19.88 43.52 -17.80
CA LYS A 2 -18.59 42.82 -17.64
C LYS A 2 -18.86 41.37 -17.24
N LYS A 3 -18.62 40.42 -18.14
CA LYS A 3 -18.69 38.98 -17.85
C LYS A 3 -17.39 38.56 -17.17
N ALA A 4 -17.41 38.42 -15.85
CA ALA A 4 -16.37 37.70 -15.12
C ALA A 4 -16.82 36.24 -15.01
N LEU A 5 -16.28 35.37 -15.85
CA LEU A 5 -16.48 33.93 -15.75
C LEU A 5 -15.36 33.37 -14.87
N SER A 6 -15.72 33.03 -13.64
CA SER A 6 -14.93 32.24 -12.70
C SER A 6 -14.57 30.90 -13.33
N ALA A 7 -13.29 30.66 -13.59
CA ALA A 7 -12.79 29.33 -13.93
C ALA A 7 -12.30 28.65 -12.66
N ALA A 8 -12.97 27.55 -12.31
CA ALA A 8 -12.76 26.76 -11.12
C ALA A 8 -11.33 26.23 -11.02
N ILE A 9 -10.75 26.37 -9.84
CA ILE A 9 -9.51 25.70 -9.45
C ILE A 9 -9.82 24.21 -9.40
N ILE A 10 -9.26 23.44 -10.33
CA ILE A 10 -9.21 21.99 -10.22
C ILE A 10 -8.31 21.69 -9.02
N ALA A 11 -8.93 21.46 -7.87
CA ALA A 11 -8.26 20.94 -6.70
C ALA A 11 -7.72 19.56 -7.07
N ALA A 12 -6.43 19.49 -7.40
CA ALA A 12 -5.69 18.24 -7.46
C ALA A 12 -5.89 17.55 -6.11
N SER A 13 -6.68 16.49 -6.12
CA SER A 13 -6.91 15.63 -4.97
C SER A 13 -5.56 14.99 -4.67
N LEU A 14 -4.81 15.60 -3.77
CA LEU A 14 -3.68 14.97 -3.12
C LEU A 14 -4.26 13.71 -2.46
N LEU A 15 -4.11 12.56 -3.12
CA LEU A 15 -4.30 11.25 -2.54
C LEU A 15 -3.30 11.15 -1.39
N ALA A 16 -3.68 11.67 -0.25
CA ALA A 16 -2.98 11.47 1.00
C ALA A 16 -3.16 9.99 1.34
N ALA A 17 -2.25 9.17 0.82
CA ALA A 17 -2.06 7.81 1.27
C ALA A 17 -1.80 7.89 2.78
N THR A 18 -2.83 7.67 3.58
CA THR A 18 -2.64 7.50 5.01
C THR A 18 -1.99 6.16 5.17
N GLN A 19 -0.72 6.17 5.56
CA GLN A 19 0.11 4.99 5.76
C GLN A 19 -0.67 4.02 6.66
N ALA A 20 -1.17 2.92 6.11
CA ALA A 20 -1.81 1.89 6.90
C ALA A 20 -0.69 1.08 7.54
N HIS A 21 -0.48 1.26 8.84
CA HIS A 21 0.68 0.70 9.55
C HIS A 21 0.64 -0.84 9.63
N ALA A 22 -0.49 -1.44 9.27
CA ALA A 22 -0.69 -2.86 9.04
C ALA A 22 -2.04 -3.07 8.32
N LEU A 23 -2.17 -4.18 7.60
CA LEU A 23 -3.40 -4.65 6.98
C LEU A 23 -3.99 -5.79 7.83
N ARG A 24 -5.16 -5.54 8.44
CA ARG A 24 -5.93 -6.57 9.13
C ARG A 24 -6.94 -7.19 8.18
N ILE A 25 -6.89 -8.51 8.05
CA ILE A 25 -7.82 -9.32 7.25
C ILE A 25 -8.65 -10.17 8.19
N ASP A 26 -9.95 -9.91 8.24
CA ASP A 26 -10.88 -10.73 8.99
C ASP A 26 -11.25 -11.97 8.17
N LYS A 27 -11.22 -13.15 8.80
CA LYS A 27 -11.50 -14.42 8.12
C LYS A 27 -12.95 -14.88 8.35
N PRO A 28 -13.59 -15.51 7.35
CA PRO A 28 -14.86 -16.20 7.57
C PRO A 28 -14.68 -17.29 8.64
N GLY A 29 -15.52 -17.32 9.67
CA GLY A 29 -15.43 -18.27 10.78
C GLY A 29 -14.78 -17.73 12.06
N GLY A 30 -14.39 -16.45 12.07
CA GLY A 30 -13.81 -15.79 13.24
C GLY A 30 -12.29 -15.75 13.21
N GLY A 31 -11.73 -14.70 13.81
CA GLY A 31 -10.29 -14.42 13.82
C GLY A 31 -9.84 -13.47 12.72
N SER A 32 -8.63 -12.95 12.89
CA SER A 32 -8.03 -11.96 11.99
C SER A 32 -6.56 -12.24 11.77
N VAL A 33 -6.07 -12.03 10.55
CA VAL A 33 -4.64 -12.02 10.25
C VAL A 33 -4.18 -10.58 10.12
N LEU A 34 -3.07 -10.26 10.76
CA LEU A 34 -2.38 -8.99 10.58
C LEU A 34 -1.22 -9.20 9.60
N ILE A 35 -1.15 -8.37 8.56
CA ILE A 35 -0.02 -8.22 7.65
C ILE A 35 0.66 -6.89 7.98
N ASP A 36 1.94 -6.92 8.31
CA ASP A 36 2.73 -5.75 8.74
C ASP A 36 4.08 -5.74 8.02
N ALA A 37 4.77 -4.60 8.06
CA ALA A 37 6.16 -4.53 7.66
C ALA A 37 7.01 -5.49 8.52
N GLY A 38 7.89 -6.25 7.87
CA GLY A 38 8.71 -7.30 8.46
C GLY A 38 8.14 -8.71 8.25
N ASP A 39 6.88 -8.84 7.83
CA ASP A 39 6.33 -10.13 7.43
C ASP A 39 6.97 -10.66 6.15
N SER A 40 6.91 -11.97 5.94
CA SER A 40 7.30 -12.57 4.66
C SER A 40 6.23 -12.33 3.58
N ILE A 41 6.65 -12.16 2.34
CA ILE A 41 5.72 -12.08 1.20
C ILE A 41 4.91 -13.37 1.02
N THR A 42 5.46 -14.50 1.45
CA THR A 42 4.74 -15.78 1.48
C THR A 42 3.52 -15.72 2.39
N LYS A 43 3.62 -15.09 3.58
CA LYS A 43 2.46 -14.88 4.47
C LYS A 43 1.38 -14.03 3.79
N VAL A 44 1.78 -12.98 3.07
CA VAL A 44 0.86 -12.13 2.31
C VAL A 44 0.13 -12.95 1.25
N ARG A 45 0.86 -13.71 0.42
CA ARG A 45 0.29 -14.55 -0.65
C ARG A 45 -0.64 -15.63 -0.09
N ASN A 46 -0.30 -16.24 1.04
CA ASN A 46 -1.16 -17.23 1.71
C ASN A 46 -2.44 -16.61 2.29
N THR A 47 -2.41 -15.31 2.63
CA THR A 47 -3.54 -14.62 3.27
C THR A 47 -4.46 -13.94 2.25
N LEU A 48 -3.89 -13.26 1.26
CA LEU A 48 -4.60 -12.45 0.27
C LEU A 48 -4.74 -13.14 -1.09
N GLY A 49 -4.01 -14.23 -1.31
CA GLY A 49 -3.93 -14.88 -2.62
C GLY A 49 -3.05 -14.10 -3.59
N ARG A 50 -3.47 -14.03 -4.84
CA ARG A 50 -2.71 -13.41 -5.92
C ARG A 50 -2.94 -11.89 -5.94
N PRO A 51 -1.90 -11.06 -6.12
CA PRO A 51 -2.05 -9.62 -6.27
C PRO A 51 -2.86 -9.27 -7.53
N THR A 52 -3.57 -8.14 -7.48
CA THR A 52 -4.29 -7.59 -8.65
C THR A 52 -3.33 -7.03 -9.68
N ALA A 53 -2.23 -6.42 -9.24
CA ALA A 53 -1.15 -5.92 -10.08
C ALA A 53 0.19 -5.99 -9.33
N TRP A 54 1.29 -5.98 -10.08
CA TRP A 54 2.63 -5.88 -9.51
C TRP A 54 3.59 -5.23 -10.50
N ASP A 55 4.59 -4.54 -9.97
CA ASP A 55 5.63 -3.86 -10.76
C ASP A 55 6.96 -3.82 -9.99
N THR A 56 8.05 -3.58 -10.71
CA THR A 56 9.37 -3.36 -10.12
C THR A 56 9.51 -1.89 -9.74
N ALA A 57 9.77 -1.60 -8.46
CA ALA A 57 9.81 -0.25 -7.92
C ALA A 57 11.01 -0.01 -7.01
N LYS A 58 11.34 1.26 -6.75
CA LYS A 58 12.29 1.64 -5.69
C LYS A 58 11.58 1.60 -4.33
N VAL A 59 11.88 0.57 -3.56
CA VAL A 59 11.29 0.29 -2.24
C VAL A 59 12.35 0.40 -1.13
N CYS A 60 11.95 0.42 0.14
CA CYS A 60 12.90 0.38 1.25
C CYS A 60 13.64 -0.96 1.28
N LYS A 61 14.90 -0.96 1.71
CA LYS A 61 15.59 -2.22 2.04
C LYS A 61 15.15 -2.82 3.37
N SER A 62 14.71 -1.98 4.29
CA SER A 62 14.31 -2.38 5.65
C SER A 62 12.82 -2.14 5.89
N PRO A 63 12.16 -3.00 6.67
CA PRO A 63 10.80 -2.77 7.14
C PRO A 63 10.62 -1.42 7.80
N THR A 64 9.58 -0.70 7.39
CA THR A 64 9.19 0.57 7.97
C THR A 64 7.67 0.67 8.05
N ARG A 65 7.19 1.25 9.15
CA ARG A 65 5.78 1.62 9.33
C ARG A 65 5.51 3.07 8.99
N SER A 66 6.58 3.83 8.71
CA SER A 66 6.55 5.22 8.28
C SER A 66 7.09 5.38 6.87
N SER A 67 7.08 6.60 6.34
CA SER A 67 7.72 6.90 5.06
C SER A 67 9.18 6.45 5.04
N CYS A 68 9.59 5.87 3.91
CA CYS A 68 10.94 5.38 3.72
C CYS A 68 11.98 6.52 3.78
N ARG A 69 12.73 6.60 4.88
CA ARG A 69 13.82 7.58 5.05
C ARG A 69 15.23 7.00 4.83
N GLY A 70 15.34 5.68 4.84
CA GLY A 70 16.61 4.96 4.69
C GLY A 70 16.89 4.50 3.25
N ASP A 71 17.76 3.50 3.14
CA ASP A 71 18.19 2.97 1.86
C ASP A 71 17.04 2.39 1.04
N LYS A 72 17.06 2.72 -0.26
CA LYS A 72 16.14 2.18 -1.25
C LYS A 72 16.86 1.29 -2.25
N ALA A 73 16.21 0.21 -2.64
CA ALA A 73 16.69 -0.71 -3.65
C ALA A 73 15.56 -1.04 -4.64
N TRP A 74 15.93 -1.68 -5.75
CA TRP A 74 14.92 -2.26 -6.63
C TRP A 74 14.33 -3.48 -5.95
N GLY A 75 13.02 -3.46 -5.77
CA GLY A 75 12.22 -4.57 -5.24
C GLY A 75 10.90 -4.65 -5.99
N THR A 76 9.90 -5.28 -5.40
CA THR A 76 8.60 -5.47 -6.03
C THR A 76 7.52 -4.74 -5.24
N ARG A 77 6.67 -4.01 -5.96
CA ARG A 77 5.47 -3.39 -5.44
C ARG A 77 4.27 -4.21 -5.89
N TYR A 78 3.46 -4.63 -4.93
CA TYR A 78 2.25 -5.41 -5.18
C TYR A 78 1.01 -4.59 -4.83
N GLN A 79 -0.04 -4.75 -5.61
CA GLN A 79 -1.36 -4.21 -5.33
C GLN A 79 -2.30 -5.35 -4.95
N TYR A 80 -3.04 -5.18 -3.88
CA TYR A 80 -4.05 -6.12 -3.42
C TYR A 80 -5.38 -5.41 -3.18
N GLN A 81 -6.49 -6.12 -3.42
CA GLN A 81 -7.82 -5.68 -3.01
C GLN A 81 -8.25 -6.47 -1.78
N ALA A 82 -8.54 -5.77 -0.69
CA ALA A 82 -9.05 -6.38 0.54
C ALA A 82 -9.99 -5.42 1.26
N ASN A 83 -11.07 -5.94 1.87
CA ASN A 83 -12.04 -5.12 2.62
C ASN A 83 -12.55 -3.88 1.84
N GLY A 84 -12.72 -4.01 0.51
CA GLY A 84 -13.15 -2.92 -0.37
C GLY A 84 -12.12 -1.79 -0.57
N ARG A 85 -10.84 -2.01 -0.22
CA ARG A 85 -9.75 -1.04 -0.36
C ARG A 85 -8.56 -1.64 -1.12
N THR A 86 -7.87 -0.78 -1.85
CA THR A 86 -6.60 -1.12 -2.49
C THR A 86 -5.45 -0.94 -1.50
N TYR A 87 -4.65 -1.98 -1.32
CA TYR A 87 -3.43 -1.95 -0.54
C TYR A 87 -2.21 -2.06 -1.44
N ILE A 88 -1.18 -1.28 -1.12
CA ILE A 88 0.14 -1.39 -1.72
C ILE A 88 1.05 -2.08 -0.71
N ILE A 89 1.71 -3.14 -1.15
CA ILE A 89 2.68 -3.88 -0.35
C ILE A 89 4.00 -3.85 -1.09
N ASP A 90 4.99 -3.22 -0.48
CA ASP A 90 6.36 -3.19 -1.00
C ASP A 90 7.16 -4.34 -0.41
N GLU A 91 7.98 -4.96 -1.24
CA GLU A 91 8.78 -6.13 -0.90
C GLU A 91 10.23 -5.97 -1.35
N TYR A 92 11.14 -6.32 -0.46
CA TYR A 92 12.56 -6.47 -0.75
C TYR A 92 13.06 -7.77 -0.14
N ASP A 93 13.71 -8.59 -0.96
CA ASP A 93 14.32 -9.87 -0.55
C ASP A 93 13.35 -10.82 0.18
N GLY A 94 12.11 -10.91 -0.32
CA GLY A 94 11.06 -11.74 0.24
C GLY A 94 10.39 -11.19 1.51
N ILE A 95 10.80 -10.02 1.99
CA ILE A 95 10.27 -9.36 3.18
C ILE A 95 9.42 -8.16 2.79
N VAL A 96 8.24 -8.04 3.40
CA VAL A 96 7.39 -6.86 3.30
C VAL A 96 8.09 -5.68 3.96
N THR A 97 8.44 -4.67 3.19
CA THR A 97 9.12 -3.49 3.70
C THR A 97 8.15 -2.38 4.08
N GLN A 98 6.98 -2.34 3.43
CA GLN A 98 5.97 -1.32 3.70
C GLN A 98 4.58 -1.84 3.31
N VAL A 99 3.57 -1.36 4.04
CA VAL A 99 2.15 -1.54 3.72
C VAL A 99 1.50 -0.16 3.66
N GLU A 100 0.77 0.13 2.58
CA GLU A 100 0.03 1.37 2.40
C GLU A 100 -1.40 1.06 1.95
N VAL A 101 -2.34 1.95 2.26
CA VAL A 101 -3.71 1.87 1.75
C VAL A 101 -3.97 3.09 0.86
N LEU A 102 -4.49 2.85 -0.33
CA LEU A 102 -4.97 3.91 -1.20
C LEU A 102 -6.41 4.25 -0.79
N ARG A 103 -6.67 5.55 -0.62
CA ARG A 103 -8.00 6.08 -0.35
C ARG A 103 -8.77 6.33 -1.63
#